data_AF-A0A7S0V9P6-F1
#
_entry.id   AF-A0A7S0V9P6-F1
#
_cell.length_a   1.000
_cell.length_b   1.000
_cell.length_c   1.000
_cell.angle_alpha   90.00
_cell.angle_beta   90.00
_cell.angle_gamma   90.00
#
_symmetry.space_group_name_H-M   'P 1'
#
loop_
_entity.id
_entity.type
_entity.pdbx_description
1 polymer ?
#
loop_
_entity_poly.entity_id
_entity_poly.type
_entity_poly.pdbx_seq_one_letter_code
_entity_poly.pdbx_strand_id
1 'polypeptide(L)'
;DVVGSLVVRADRGVARFTCLSIDKEGEGYVLKFNSLSGGDPFVVQSQPFSVVAGAREALQVLVSPSVAPRVAAGQRFSEVRTPVVQLSDRLGNVVQDDTLQVTARVIMSANASLPAPPLLG
;
A
#
# COMPACT_ATOMS: atom_id res chain seq x y z
N ASP A 1 5.75 1.16 11.36
CA ASP A 1 6.20 1.04 12.76
C ASP A 1 6.26 -0.41 13.17
N VAL A 2 7.19 -0.77 14.06
CA VAL A 2 7.19 -2.09 14.70
C VAL A 2 6.15 -2.05 15.82
N VAL A 3 5.16 -2.93 15.79
CA VAL A 3 4.17 -3.07 16.87
C VAL A 3 4.57 -4.28 17.72
N GLY A 4 4.58 -4.14 19.07
CA GLY A 4 4.92 -5.24 19.97
C GLY A 4 5.66 -4.85 21.26
N SER A 5 5.89 -5.82 22.14
CA SER A 5 6.77 -5.64 23.29
C SER A 5 8.24 -5.52 22.83
N LEU A 6 8.77 -4.31 22.94
CA LEU A 6 10.15 -3.98 22.56
C LEU A 6 11.19 -4.35 23.62
N VAL A 7 10.74 -4.82 24.78
CA VAL A 7 11.59 -5.21 25.91
C VAL A 7 11.23 -6.62 26.34
N VAL A 8 12.22 -7.50 26.34
CA VAL A 8 12.10 -8.90 26.78
C VAL A 8 13.28 -9.21 27.70
N ARG A 9 13.01 -9.92 28.80
CA ARG A 9 14.08 -10.46 29.66
C ARG A 9 14.63 -11.74 29.04
N ALA A 10 15.94 -11.90 29.09
CA ALA A 10 16.56 -13.16 28.71
C ALA A 10 16.16 -14.26 29.71
N ASP A 11 15.68 -15.41 29.20
CA ASP A 11 15.53 -16.64 29.97
C ASP A 11 16.67 -17.59 29.60
N ARG A 12 17.42 -18.06 30.61
CA ARG A 12 18.61 -18.91 30.44
C ARG A 12 19.59 -18.38 29.38
N GLY A 13 19.78 -17.06 29.36
CA GLY A 13 20.69 -16.37 28.43
C GLY A 13 20.10 -16.06 27.05
N VAL A 14 18.82 -16.35 26.80
CA VAL A 14 18.17 -16.11 25.50
C VAL A 14 16.99 -15.16 25.64
N ALA A 15 17.03 -14.03 24.94
CA ALA A 15 15.89 -13.11 24.82
C ALA A 15 15.10 -13.45 23.55
N ARG A 16 13.82 -13.84 23.69
CA ARG A 16 12.95 -14.21 22.57
C ARG A 16 11.82 -13.20 22.38
N PHE A 17 11.85 -12.47 21.28
CA PHE A 17 10.80 -11.51 20.92
C PHE A 17 9.73 -12.20 20.07
N THR A 18 8.59 -12.53 20.65
CA THR A 18 7.49 -13.26 19.96
C THR A 18 6.38 -12.37 19.43
N CYS A 19 6.37 -11.10 19.82
CA CYS A 19 5.25 -10.18 19.53
C CYS A 19 5.65 -9.03 18.60
N LEU A 20 6.78 -9.13 17.89
CA LEU A 20 7.17 -8.09 16.93
C LEU A 20 6.41 -8.31 15.62
N SER A 21 5.74 -7.27 15.13
CA SER A 21 5.22 -7.21 13.77
C SER A 21 5.74 -5.96 13.05
N ILE A 22 5.84 -6.05 11.73
CA ILE A 22 6.06 -4.91 10.85
C ILE A 22 4.91 -4.92 9.86
N ASP A 23 4.12 -3.85 9.88
CA ASP A 23 2.86 -3.80 9.15
C ASP A 23 3.03 -3.21 7.74
N LYS A 24 4.22 -2.72 7.39
CA LYS A 24 4.52 -2.07 6.12
C LYS A 24 5.41 -2.95 5.25
N GLU A 25 5.04 -3.12 3.99
CA GLU A 25 5.86 -3.76 2.97
C GLU A 25 7.09 -2.92 2.63
N GLY A 26 8.20 -3.60 2.34
CA GLY A 26 9.45 -2.97 1.96
C GLY A 26 10.64 -3.91 2.09
N GLU A 27 11.79 -3.42 1.65
CA GLU A 27 13.04 -4.16 1.66
C GLU A 27 14.06 -3.51 2.60
N GLY A 28 15.05 -4.29 3.03
CA GLY A 28 16.18 -3.77 3.81
C GLY A 28 15.84 -3.46 5.27
N TYR A 29 14.75 -4.00 5.81
CA TYR A 29 14.45 -3.89 7.24
C TYR A 29 15.55 -4.57 8.05
N VAL A 30 15.96 -3.93 9.15
CA VAL A 30 16.95 -4.45 10.09
C VAL A 30 16.41 -4.29 11.50
N LEU A 31 16.42 -5.37 12.29
CA LEU A 31 16.15 -5.29 13.71
C LEU A 31 17.43 -4.96 14.47
N LYS A 32 17.38 -3.90 15.29
CA LYS A 32 18.48 -3.49 16.18
C LYS A 32 18.13 -3.88 17.62
N PHE A 33 19.01 -4.65 18.24
CA PHE A 33 18.90 -5.09 19.63
C PHE A 33 19.91 -4.32 20.48
N ASN A 34 19.44 -3.76 21.60
CA ASN A 34 20.28 -3.01 22.54
C ASN A 34 20.14 -3.62 23.94
N SER A 35 21.24 -3.77 24.66
CA SER A 35 21.17 -4.06 26.10
C SER A 35 20.67 -2.84 26.86
N LEU A 36 19.73 -3.03 27.79
CA LEU A 36 19.16 -1.94 28.59
C LEU A 36 19.88 -1.72 29.93
N SER A 37 20.71 -2.67 30.36
CA SER A 37 21.47 -2.62 31.61
C SER A 37 22.68 -3.57 31.55
N GLY A 38 23.63 -3.40 32.47
CA GLY A 38 24.79 -4.29 32.60
C GLY A 38 26.16 -3.70 32.24
N GLY A 39 26.36 -2.38 32.42
CA GLY A 39 27.61 -1.71 32.08
C GLY A 39 27.56 -1.13 30.66
N ASP A 40 28.62 -1.34 29.87
CA ASP A 40 28.69 -0.81 28.50
C ASP A 40 27.58 -1.39 27.61
N PRO A 41 26.89 -0.57 26.80
CA PRO A 41 25.79 -1.03 25.99
C PRO A 41 26.28 -1.90 24.82
N PHE A 42 25.77 -3.12 24.75
CA PHE A 42 25.94 -3.99 23.58
C PHE A 42 24.85 -3.70 22.55
N VAL A 43 25.25 -3.64 21.28
CA VAL A 43 24.36 -3.41 20.15
C VAL A 43 24.62 -4.48 19.08
N VAL A 44 23.56 -5.15 18.66
CA VAL A 44 23.60 -6.15 17.58
C VAL A 44 22.49 -5.86 16.57
N GLN A 45 22.72 -6.17 15.30
CA GLN A 45 21.74 -6.05 14.23
C GLN A 45 21.45 -7.43 13.62
N SER A 46 20.22 -7.65 13.17
CA SER A 46 19.88 -8.78 12.30
C SER A 46 20.52 -8.60 10.92
N GLN A 47 20.52 -9.67 10.13
CA GLN A 47 20.64 -9.51 8.67
C GLN A 47 19.44 -8.70 8.14
N PRO A 48 19.61 -7.97 7.02
CA PRO A 48 18.49 -7.30 6.39
C PRO A 48 17.47 -8.33 5.87
N PHE A 49 16.20 -7.98 5.90
CA PHE A 49 15.11 -8.80 5.39
C PHE A 49 14.04 -7.93 4.73
N SER A 50 13.17 -8.57 3.93
CA SER A 50 12.01 -7.94 3.31
C SER A 50 10.73 -8.28 4.06
N VAL A 51 9.79 -7.34 4.04
CA VAL A 51 8.40 -7.53 4.46
C VAL A 51 7.56 -7.40 3.20
N VAL A 52 6.74 -8.42 2.93
CA VAL A 52 5.85 -8.43 1.77
C VAL A 52 4.45 -8.02 2.18
N ALA A 53 3.69 -7.47 1.23
CA ALA A 53 2.27 -7.21 1.44
C ALA A 53 1.52 -8.52 1.74
N GLY A 54 0.45 -8.40 2.51
CA GLY A 54 -0.49 -9.49 2.72
C GLY A 54 -1.32 -9.81 1.48
N ALA A 55 -2.35 -10.63 1.67
CA ALA A 55 -3.30 -10.93 0.59
C ALA A 55 -4.00 -9.65 0.10
N ARG A 56 -4.22 -9.57 -1.22
CA ARG A 56 -5.02 -8.53 -1.86
C ARG A 56 -6.42 -8.46 -1.23
N GLU A 57 -6.81 -7.28 -0.76
CA GLU A 57 -8.14 -7.03 -0.21
C GLU A 57 -8.81 -5.75 -0.75
N ALA A 58 -8.05 -4.84 -1.35
CA ALA A 58 -8.58 -3.57 -1.82
C ALA A 58 -7.96 -3.08 -3.14
N LEU A 59 -8.68 -2.16 -3.80
CA LEU A 59 -8.20 -1.33 -4.89
C LEU A 59 -8.07 0.12 -4.39
N GLN A 60 -6.97 0.77 -4.72
CA GLN A 60 -6.75 2.19 -4.43
C GLN A 60 -6.50 2.96 -5.73
N VAL A 61 -7.11 4.14 -5.86
CA VAL A 61 -6.83 5.03 -6.98
C VAL A 61 -5.45 5.65 -6.77
N LEU A 62 -4.51 5.34 -7.66
CA LEU A 62 -3.16 5.90 -7.66
C LEU A 62 -3.09 7.15 -8.54
N VAL A 63 -3.79 7.12 -9.68
CA VAL A 63 -3.87 8.25 -10.61
C VAL A 63 -5.32 8.46 -10.99
N SER A 64 -5.87 9.61 -10.60
CA SER A 64 -7.19 10.05 -11.04
C SER A 64 -7.17 10.44 -12.53
N PRO A 65 -8.30 10.33 -13.26
CA PRO A 65 -8.38 10.70 -14.68
C PRO A 65 -8.03 12.17 -14.98
N SER A 66 -8.19 13.07 -14.01
CA SER A 66 -7.90 14.50 -14.16
C SER A 66 -7.56 15.15 -12.82
N VAL A 67 -6.83 16.28 -12.86
CA VAL A 67 -6.53 17.13 -11.68
C VAL A 67 -7.53 18.28 -11.50
N ALA A 68 -8.34 18.54 -12.53
CA ALA A 68 -9.43 19.51 -12.56
C ALA A 68 -10.72 18.78 -12.99
N PRO A 69 -11.93 19.25 -12.65
CA PRO A 69 -13.16 18.46 -12.75
C PRO A 69 -13.67 18.21 -14.19
N ARG A 70 -12.84 18.46 -15.23
CA ARG A 70 -13.26 18.41 -16.63
C ARG A 70 -12.31 17.59 -17.48
N VAL A 71 -12.88 16.80 -18.38
CA VAL A 71 -12.23 16.10 -19.49
C VAL A 71 -13.07 16.40 -20.73
N ALA A 72 -12.42 16.67 -21.87
CA ALA A 72 -13.15 17.00 -23.09
C ALA A 72 -13.88 15.76 -23.64
N ALA A 73 -15.06 15.95 -24.23
CA ALA A 73 -15.81 14.86 -24.85
C ALA A 73 -14.98 14.18 -25.95
N GLY A 74 -14.96 12.86 -25.96
CA GLY A 74 -14.20 12.06 -26.93
C GLY A 74 -12.68 12.01 -26.71
N GLN A 75 -12.15 12.76 -25.73
CA GLN A 75 -10.73 12.73 -25.42
C GLN A 75 -10.33 11.41 -24.77
N ARG A 76 -9.27 10.78 -25.26
CA ARG A 76 -8.78 9.52 -24.69
C ARG A 76 -7.96 9.80 -23.45
N PHE A 77 -8.12 8.99 -22.40
CA PHE A 77 -7.31 9.17 -21.20
C PHE A 77 -5.81 8.96 -21.42
N SER A 78 -5.42 8.13 -22.39
CA SER A 78 -4.02 7.97 -22.77
C SER A 78 -3.37 9.25 -23.33
N GLU A 79 -4.18 10.20 -23.81
CA GLU A 79 -3.71 11.49 -24.35
C GLU A 79 -3.59 12.57 -23.26
N VAL A 80 -4.13 12.32 -22.06
CA VAL A 80 -4.17 13.29 -20.97
C VAL A 80 -3.54 12.73 -19.70
N ARG A 81 -4.20 11.73 -19.12
CA ARG A 81 -3.82 11.07 -17.88
C ARG A 81 -4.58 9.76 -17.79
N THR A 82 -3.86 8.66 -17.95
CA THR A 82 -4.41 7.32 -17.79
C THR A 82 -4.76 7.11 -16.31
N PRO A 83 -6.02 6.75 -15.98
CA PRO A 83 -6.37 6.37 -14.62
C PRO A 83 -5.64 5.10 -14.24
N VAL A 84 -5.07 5.08 -13.05
CA VAL A 84 -4.34 3.93 -12.53
C VAL A 84 -4.90 3.59 -11.16
N VAL A 85 -5.20 2.31 -10.97
CA VAL A 85 -5.51 1.73 -9.66
C VAL A 85 -4.40 0.76 -9.29
N GLN A 86 -4.14 0.65 -8.00
CA GLN A 86 -3.20 -0.32 -7.44
C GLN A 86 -3.93 -1.29 -6.52
N LEU A 87 -3.46 -2.53 -6.46
CA LEU A 87 -3.93 -3.53 -5.52
C LEU A 87 -3.22 -3.33 -4.18
N SER A 88 -3.98 -3.42 -3.10
CA SER A 88 -3.44 -3.31 -1.75
C SER A 88 -4.03 -4.35 -0.82
N ASP A 89 -3.28 -4.69 0.22
CA ASP A 89 -3.79 -5.49 1.35
C ASP A 89 -4.65 -4.64 2.31
N ARG A 90 -5.14 -5.27 3.39
CA ARG A 90 -5.95 -4.62 4.43
C ARG A 90 -5.24 -3.50 5.20
N LEU A 91 -3.90 -3.47 5.16
CA LEU A 91 -3.05 -2.48 5.83
C LEU A 91 -2.61 -1.37 4.88
N GLY A 92 -3.02 -1.43 3.61
CA GLY A 92 -2.68 -0.45 2.58
C GLY A 92 -1.32 -0.69 1.92
N ASN A 93 -0.75 -1.87 2.08
CA ASN A 93 0.50 -2.25 1.43
C ASN A 93 0.26 -2.65 -0.01
N VAL A 94 1.16 -2.27 -0.92
CA VAL A 94 1.02 -2.55 -2.35
C VAL A 94 1.33 -4.02 -2.64
N VAL A 95 0.39 -4.70 -3.32
CA VAL A 95 0.56 -6.09 -3.77
C VAL A 95 1.12 -6.07 -5.20
N GLN A 96 2.41 -6.36 -5.36
CA GLN A 96 3.13 -6.18 -6.63
C GLN A 96 2.98 -7.37 -7.61
N ASP A 97 2.89 -8.60 -7.11
CA ASP A 97 2.87 -9.82 -7.94
C ASP A 97 1.46 -10.39 -8.16
N ASP A 98 0.51 -9.50 -8.43
CA ASP A 98 -0.89 -9.87 -8.60
C ASP A 98 -1.43 -9.42 -9.96
N THR A 99 -2.03 -10.36 -10.69
CA THR A 99 -2.54 -10.18 -12.05
C THR A 99 -4.07 -10.10 -12.11
N LEU A 100 -4.73 -9.65 -11.04
CA LEU A 100 -6.18 -9.49 -11.01
C LEU A 100 -6.68 -8.68 -12.22
N GLN A 101 -7.67 -9.20 -12.93
CA GLN A 101 -8.40 -8.42 -13.93
C GLN A 101 -9.34 -7.42 -13.25
N VAL A 102 -9.25 -6.15 -13.66
CA VAL A 102 -10.08 -5.06 -13.13
C VAL A 102 -10.86 -4.40 -14.27
N THR A 103 -12.13 -4.07 -14.02
CA THR A 103 -12.97 -3.34 -14.98
C THR A 103 -13.34 -1.96 -14.44
N ALA A 104 -13.47 -0.97 -15.33
CA ALA A 104 -13.95 0.37 -14.98
C ALA A 104 -15.32 0.64 -15.61
N ARG A 105 -16.14 1.48 -14.96
CA ARG A 105 -17.42 1.98 -15.49
C ARG A 105 -17.57 3.45 -15.15
N VAL A 106 -18.28 4.18 -16.02
CA VAL A 106 -18.67 5.57 -15.76
C VAL A 106 -19.96 5.58 -14.96
N ILE A 107 -20.02 6.38 -13.90
CA ILE A 107 -21.22 6.61 -13.10
C ILE A 107 -21.62 8.08 -13.29
N MET A 108 -22.89 8.33 -13.61
CA MET A 108 -23.43 9.69 -13.68
C MET A 108 -24.01 10.07 -12.31
N SER A 109 -23.67 11.25 -11.81
CA SER A 109 -24.50 11.88 -10.79
C SER A 109 -25.90 12.07 -11.37
N ALA A 110 -26.97 11.94 -10.57
CA ALA A 110 -28.37 11.94 -11.03
C ALA A 110 -28.78 13.14 -11.92
N ASN A 111 -27.95 14.18 -12.00
CA ASN A 111 -28.19 15.40 -12.79
C ASN A 111 -27.41 15.46 -14.12
N ALA A 112 -26.63 14.45 -14.49
CA ALA A 112 -25.94 14.40 -15.78
C ALA A 112 -26.79 13.64 -16.81
N SER A 113 -27.38 14.34 -17.77
CA SER A 113 -28.00 13.73 -18.95
C SER A 113 -26.99 13.63 -20.09
N LEU A 114 -27.04 12.53 -20.84
CA LEU A 114 -26.38 12.48 -22.14
C LEU A 114 -27.14 13.41 -23.10
N PRO A 115 -26.47 14.27 -23.88
CA PRO A 115 -27.14 14.99 -24.94
C PRO A 115 -27.73 13.97 -25.92
N ALA A 116 -28.96 14.21 -26.36
CA ALA A 116 -29.59 13.40 -27.39
C ALA A 116 -28.72 13.41 -28.66
N PRO A 117 -28.59 12.28 -29.38
CA PRO A 117 -27.90 12.28 -30.66
C PRO A 117 -28.56 13.31 -31.60
N PRO A 118 -27.80 13.99 -32.46
CA PRO A 118 -28.37 14.92 -33.42
C PRO A 118 -29.36 14.18 -34.33
N LEU A 119 -30.58 14.70 -34.43
CA LEU A 119 -31.54 14.23 -35.43
C LEU A 119 -30.99 14.64 -36.80
N LEU A 120 -30.71 13.65 -37.66
CA LEU A 120 -30.48 13.90 -39.08
C LEU A 120 -31.78 14.45 -39.68
N GLY A 121 -31.75 15.71 -40.09
CA GLY A 121 -32.79 16.34 -40.92
C GLY A 121 -32.59 16.04 -42.40
#